data_AF-A0A133UII7-F1
#
_entry.id   AF-A0A133UII7-F1
#
_cell.length_a   1.000
_cell.length_b   1.000
_cell.length_c   1.000
_cell.angle_alpha   90.00
_cell.angle_beta   90.00
_cell.angle_gamma   90.00
#
_symmetry.space_group_name_H-M   'P 1'
#
loop_
_entity.id
_entity.type
_entity.pdbx_description
1 polymer ?
#
loop_
_entity_poly.entity_id
_entity_poly.type
_entity_poly.pdbx_seq_one_letter_code
_entity_poly.pdbx_strand_id
1 'polypeptide(L)' 'VGKRIRRAEKDWVPYTIVFGDREKDSEKVPVRMRKEEKEIEMSIEELKTEIRDKTRGKPFEPLPSPRRLSKRPSFTG' A
#
# COMPACT_ATOMS: atom_id res chain seq x y z
N VAL A 1 0.96 -3.03 -14.69
CA VAL A 1 1.24 -3.08 -13.22
C VAL A 1 2.54 -2.37 -12.86
N GLY A 2 3.66 -2.61 -13.55
CA GLY A 2 4.97 -2.01 -13.25
C GLY A 2 5.01 -0.47 -13.12
N LYS A 3 4.29 0.28 -13.96
CA LYS A 3 4.22 1.77 -13.84
C LYS A 3 3.62 2.25 -12.51
N ARG A 4 2.68 1.49 -11.93
CA ARG A 4 2.05 1.81 -10.63
C ARG A 4 2.99 1.46 -9.47
N ILE A 5 3.68 0.33 -9.56
CA ILE A 5 4.70 -0.09 -8.60
C ILE A 5 5.83 0.95 -8.52
N ARG A 6 6.41 1.34 -9.67
CA ARG A 6 7.47 2.35 -9.73
C ARG A 6 7.03 3.71 -9.17
N ARG A 7 5.75 4.08 -9.33
CA ARG A 7 5.20 5.30 -8.70
C ARG A 7 5.07 5.14 -7.19
N ALA A 8 4.57 4.01 -6.71
CA ALA A 8 4.49 3.72 -5.27
C ALA A 8 5.88 3.72 -4.61
N GLU A 9 6.89 3.19 -5.30
CA GLU A 9 8.30 3.26 -4.86
C GLU A 9 8.80 4.70 -4.78
N LYS A 10 8.52 5.54 -5.80
CA LYS A 10 8.86 6.98 -5.80
C LYS A 10 8.14 7.76 -4.69
N ASP A 11 6.86 7.45 -4.44
CA ASP A 11 6.03 8.09 -3.43
C ASP A 11 6.32 7.58 -2.01
N TRP A 12 7.38 6.77 -1.84
CA TRP A 12 7.83 6.23 -0.54
C TRP A 12 6.78 5.37 0.18
N VAL A 13 5.92 4.69 -0.59
CA VAL A 13 4.83 3.87 -0.05
C VAL A 13 5.41 2.64 0.66
N PRO A 14 5.09 2.42 1.96
CA PRO A 14 5.67 1.32 2.73
C PRO A 14 5.14 -0.07 2.33
N TYR A 15 3.88 -0.15 1.90
CA TYR A 15 3.19 -1.39 1.53
C TYR A 15 2.48 -1.22 0.19
N THR A 16 2.75 -2.11 -0.76
CA THR A 16 2.06 -2.14 -2.06
C THR A 16 1.40 -3.50 -2.24
N ILE A 17 0.13 -3.50 -2.63
CA ILE A 17 -0.64 -4.71 -2.92
C ILE A 17 -1.12 -4.61 -4.36
N VAL A 18 -0.92 -5.68 -5.12
CA VAL A 18 -1.56 -5.84 -6.43
C VAL A 18 -2.77 -6.73 -6.21
N PHE A 19 -3.96 -6.18 -6.43
CA PHE A 19 -5.22 -6.89 -6.24
C PHE A 19 -5.93 -6.99 -7.59
N GLY A 20 -6.03 -8.19 -8.13
CA GLY A 20 -6.71 -8.56 -9.37
C GLY A 20 -7.79 -9.60 -9.15
N ASP A 21 -8.36 -10.11 -10.24
CA ASP A 21 -9.50 -11.04 -10.19
C ASP A 21 -9.12 -12.41 -9.59
N ARG A 22 -7.84 -12.79 -9.62
CA ARG A 22 -7.36 -14.03 -8.98
C ARG A 22 -7.17 -13.90 -7.47
N GLU A 23 -6.81 -12.70 -6.99
CA GLU A 23 -6.69 -12.43 -5.55
C GLU A 23 -8.04 -12.10 -4.90
N LYS A 24 -9.12 -11.95 -5.67
CA LYS A 24 -10.48 -11.75 -5.14
C LYS A 24 -11.04 -12.97 -4.41
N ASP A 25 -10.73 -14.15 -4.93
CA ASP A 25 -11.16 -15.44 -4.36
C ASP A 25 -10.11 -16.03 -3.41
N SER A 26 -8.89 -15.45 -3.36
CA SER A 26 -7.84 -15.87 -2.45
C SER A 26 -7.82 -15.01 -1.18
N GLU A 27 -7.81 -15.67 -0.03
CA GLU A 27 -7.75 -15.02 1.28
C GLU A 27 -6.38 -14.35 1.56
N LYS A 28 -5.35 -14.74 0.79
CA LYS A 28 -3.98 -14.23 0.89
C LYS A 28 -3.66 -13.33 -0.30
N VAL A 29 -3.08 -12.18 0.00
CA VAL A 29 -2.64 -11.21 -1.00
C VAL A 29 -1.12 -11.05 -0.97
N PRO A 30 -0.45 -10.94 -2.12
CA PRO A 30 0.96 -10.61 -2.16
C PRO A 30 1.15 -9.14 -1.75
N VAL A 31 1.77 -8.94 -0.59
CA VAL A 31 2.12 -7.61 -0.08
C VAL A 31 3.60 -7.38 -0.28
N ARG A 32 3.93 -6.39 -1.09
CA ARG A 32 5.32 -5.94 -1.25
C ARG A 32 5.66 -4.92 -0.19
N MET A 33 6.62 -5.27 0.67
CA MET A 33 7.15 -4.37 1.68
C MET A 33 8.39 -3.65 1.16
N ARG A 34 8.35 -2.31 1.16
CA ARG A 34 9.52 -1.53 0.75
C ARG A 34 10.72 -1.72 1.68
N LYS A 35 10.49 -1.92 2.98
CA LYS A 35 11.56 -2.04 3.98
C LYS A 35 12.41 -3.31 3.80
N GLU A 36 11.77 -4.40 3.37
CA GLU A 36 12.42 -5.71 3.25
C GLU A 36 12.76 -6.07 1.80
N GLU A 37 12.35 -5.24 0.82
CA GLU A 37 12.40 -5.52 -0.62
C GLU A 37 11.84 -6.90 -1.01
N LYS A 38 11.00 -7.47 -0.14
CA LYS A 38 10.39 -8.79 -0.29
C LYS A 38 8.88 -8.66 -0.49
N GLU A 39 8.37 -9.65 -1.19
CA GLU A 39 6.94 -9.89 -1.39
C GLU A 39 6.54 -11.02 -0.43
N ILE A 40 5.60 -10.73 0.46
CA ILE A 40 5.13 -11.66 1.48
C ILE A 40 3.65 -11.87 1.24
N GLU A 41 3.23 -13.13 1.15
CA GLU A 41 1.81 -13.47 1.11
C GLU A 41 1.25 -13.40 2.52
N MET A 42 0.32 -12.47 2.74
CA MET A 42 -0.37 -12.32 4.02
C MET A 42 -1.84 -11.97 3.80
N SER A 43 -2.64 -12.20 4.83
CA SER A 43 -4.04 -11.80 4.85
C SER A 43 -4.18 -10.30 5.08
N ILE A 44 -5.36 -9.76 4.71
CA ILE A 44 -5.71 -8.36 4.96
C ILE A 44 -5.72 -8.06 6.48
N GLU A 45 -6.09 -9.04 7.31
CA GLU A 45 -6.13 -8.91 8.76
C GLU A 45 -4.73 -8.81 9.38
N GLU A 46 -3.79 -9.63 8.93
CA GLU A 46 -2.39 -9.55 9.34
C GLU A 46 -1.80 -8.19 8.98
N LEU A 47 -2.02 -7.71 7.76
CA LEU A 47 -1.55 -6.39 7.33
C LEU A 47 -2.12 -5.27 8.20
N LYS A 48 -3.41 -5.33 8.54
CA LYS A 48 -4.07 -4.34 9.40
C LYS A 48 -3.47 -4.33 10.80
N THR A 49 -3.16 -5.50 11.34
CA THR A 49 -2.54 -5.65 12.66
C THR A 49 -1.12 -5.10 12.66
N GLU A 50 -0.33 -5.43 11.65
CA GLU A 50 1.04 -4.93 11.51
C GLU A 50 1.09 -3.39 11.39
N ILE A 51 0.19 -2.81 10.59
CA ILE A 51 0.08 -1.35 10.46
C ILE A 51 -0.33 -0.72 11.79
N ARG A 52 -1.30 -1.30 12.50
CA ARG A 52 -1.75 -0.81 13.82
C ARG A 52 -0.61 -0.85 14.84
N ASP A 53 0.18 -1.91 14.87
CA ASP A 53 1.31 -2.00 15.81
C ASP A 53 2.42 -0.99 15.46
N LYS A 54 2.74 -0.81 14.17
CA LYS A 54 3.73 0.20 13.74
C LYS A 54 3.27 1.63 13.97
N THR A 55 1.96 1.87 13.99
CA THR A 55 1.37 3.22 14.21
C THR A 55 0.93 3.45 15.65
N ARG A 56 1.08 2.46 16.53
CA ARG A 56 0.68 2.54 17.94
C ARG A 56 1.39 3.69 18.65
N GLY A 57 0.62 4.56 19.30
CA GLY A 57 1.14 5.72 20.03
C GLY A 57 1.45 6.95 19.17
N LYS A 58 1.09 6.96 17.88
CA LYS A 58 1.21 8.14 17.00
C LYS A 58 -0.17 8.79 16.79
N PRO A 59 -0.25 10.14 16.67
CA PRO A 59 -1.49 10.81 16.32
C PRO A 59 -1.96 10.38 14.91
N PHE A 60 -3.26 10.11 14.77
CA PHE A 60 -3.85 9.74 13.49
C PHE A 60 -4.37 11.00 12.80
N GLU A 61 -3.52 11.63 11.98
CA GLU A 61 -3.90 12.81 11.22
C GLU A 61 -4.58 12.41 9.90
N PRO A 62 -5.71 13.04 9.52
CA PRO A 62 -6.31 12.81 8.22
C PRO A 62 -5.33 13.20 7.10
N LEU A 63 -5.29 12.40 6.04
CA LEU A 63 -4.43 12.68 4.89
C LEU A 63 -4.74 14.09 4.33
N PRO A 64 -3.74 14.98 4.21
CA PRO A 64 -3.93 16.31 3.60
C PRO A 64 -4.20 16.22 2.08
N SER A 65 -4.14 15.01 1.53
CA SER A 65 -4.33 14.70 0.12
C SER A 65 -5.55 13.78 -0.07
N PRO A 66 -6.15 13.77 -1.28
CA PRO A 66 -7.21 12.83 -1.62
C PRO A 66 -6.78 11.38 -1.35
N ARG A 67 -7.68 10.59 -0.74
CA ARG A 67 -7.48 9.15 -0.47
C ARG A 67 -7.11 8.35 -1.73
N ARG A 68 -7.54 8.81 -2.91
CA ARG A 68 -7.23 8.18 -4.19
C ARG A 68 -6.13 8.96 -4.90
N LEU A 69 -5.00 8.29 -5.15
CA LEU A 69 -3.88 8.84 -5.91
C LEU A 69 -4.30 9.31 -7.32
N SER A 70 -5.31 8.68 -7.92
CA SER A 70 -5.85 9.08 -9.23
C SER A 70 -6.59 10.42 -9.22
N LYS A 71 -7.01 10.92 -8.06
CA LYS A 71 -7.67 12.23 -7.90
C LYS A 71 -6.68 13.34 -7.56
N ARG A 72 -5.38 13.03 -7.40
CA ARG A 72 -4.36 14.06 -7.18
C ARG A 72 -4.16 14.84 -8.49
N PRO A 73 -4.06 16.18 -8.43
CA PRO A 73 -3.71 16.96 -9.61
C PRO A 73 -2.35 16.50 -10.15
N SER A 74 -2.28 16.22 -11.45
CA SER A 74 -1.02 15.93 -12.12
C SER A 74 -0.40 17.24 -12.59
N PHE A 75 0.70 17.65 -11.96
CA PHE A 75 1.53 18.72 -12.50
C PHE A 75 2.36 18.14 -13.65
N THR A 76 1.91 18.37 -14.88
CA THR A 76 2.67 18.10 -16.11
C THR A 76 3.12 19.45 -16.65
N GLY A 77 4.39 19.77 -16.41
CA GLY A 77 5.13 20.81 -17.12
C GLY A 77 5.99 20.19 -18.21
#